data_AF-A0A815WZ50-F1
#
_entry.id   AF-A0A815WZ50-F1
#
_cell.length_a   1.000
_cell.length_b   1.000
_cell.length_c   1.000
_cell.angle_alpha   90.00
_cell.angle_beta   90.00
_cell.angle_gamma   90.00
#
_symmetry.space_group_name_H-M   'P 1'
#
loop_
_entity.id
_entity.type
_entity.pdbx_description
1 polymer ?
#
loop_
_entity_poly.entity_id
_entity_poly.type
_entity_poly.pdbx_seq_one_letter_code
_entity_poly.pdbx_strand_id
1 'polypeptide(L)'
;MTLVLRMNQTLTTLYLNSNGVDHTGAYYLSIGLRENTTLTKLDLRQNRIGDEGARHMADSLPVQHVPFNMILILMRLCFDVNRRVSLELTPPLITAIHQIKTATVLDLSNSRMSNQLIELFSIAMEKNSTLIDLNLATNEISDNGIMYLTDVLKSNQTLQILNLAKNRICDEGTRYLADALKINT
;
A
#
# COMPACT_ATOMS: atom_id res chain seq x y z
N MET A 1 -15.58 -9.78 20.52
CA MET A 1 -16.81 -9.75 19.70
C MET A 1 -16.42 -9.64 18.22
N THR A 2 -15.78 -10.69 17.68
CA THR A 2 -14.99 -10.60 16.43
C THR A 2 -15.46 -11.52 15.29
N LEU A 3 -16.60 -12.20 15.47
CA LEU A 3 -17.06 -13.25 14.56
C LEU A 3 -17.81 -12.71 13.33
N VAL A 4 -18.28 -11.47 13.36
CA VAL A 4 -19.25 -10.98 12.36
C VAL A 4 -18.62 -10.79 10.98
N LEU A 5 -17.39 -10.26 10.89
CA LEU A 5 -16.73 -10.06 9.60
C LEU A 5 -16.33 -11.40 8.95
N ARG A 6 -15.80 -12.33 9.75
CA ARG A 6 -15.45 -13.69 9.31
C ARG A 6 -16.63 -14.42 8.67
N MET A 7 -17.81 -14.32 9.28
CA MET A 7 -19.01 -15.00 8.81
C MET A 7 -19.75 -14.26 7.69
N ASN A 8 -19.34 -13.04 7.36
CA ASN A 8 -20.02 -12.26 6.35
C ASN A 8 -19.72 -12.81 4.95
N GLN A 9 -20.77 -13.17 4.22
CA GLN A 9 -20.70 -13.77 2.88
C GLN A 9 -21.27 -12.84 1.79
N THR A 10 -21.59 -11.59 2.12
CA THR A 10 -22.34 -10.69 1.22
C THR A 10 -21.66 -9.34 1.00
N LEU A 11 -20.94 -8.84 1.98
CA LEU A 11 -20.33 -7.53 1.96
C LEU A 11 -19.05 -7.58 1.14
N THR A 12 -19.05 -6.91 0.00
CA THR A 12 -17.86 -6.79 -0.86
C THR A 12 -17.09 -5.50 -0.61
N THR A 13 -17.72 -4.48 -0.01
CA THR A 13 -17.11 -3.17 0.28
C THR A 13 -17.51 -2.67 1.66
N LEU A 14 -16.53 -2.20 2.44
CA LEU A 14 -16.71 -1.65 3.78
C LEU A 14 -15.95 -0.33 3.93
N TYR A 15 -16.64 0.80 4.06
CA TYR A 15 -16.01 2.08 4.34
C TYR A 15 -16.00 2.36 5.85
N LEU A 16 -14.80 2.47 6.43
CA LEU A 16 -14.57 2.82 7.83
C LEU A 16 -13.67 4.06 7.98
N ASN A 17 -13.47 4.84 6.92
CA ASN A 17 -12.61 6.02 6.98
C ASN A 17 -13.14 7.06 7.97
N SER A 18 -12.24 7.79 8.62
CA SER A 18 -12.56 8.93 9.49
C SER A 18 -13.41 8.57 10.73
N ASN A 19 -13.32 7.32 11.22
CA ASN A 19 -14.11 6.81 12.35
C ASN A 19 -13.31 6.66 13.65
N GLY A 20 -12.07 7.15 13.70
CA GLY A 20 -11.23 7.08 14.89
C GLY A 20 -10.80 5.67 15.29
N VAL A 21 -10.86 4.68 14.37
CA VAL A 21 -10.38 3.30 14.57
C VAL A 21 -8.91 3.32 14.97
N ASP A 22 -8.53 2.60 16.03
CA ASP A 22 -7.15 2.52 16.51
C ASP A 22 -6.51 1.16 16.20
N HIS A 23 -5.31 0.91 16.74
CA HIS A 23 -4.57 -0.35 16.49
C HIS A 23 -5.35 -1.58 16.97
N THR A 24 -6.15 -1.46 18.03
CA THR A 24 -7.02 -2.52 18.53
C THR A 24 -8.15 -2.82 17.56
N GLY A 25 -8.76 -1.78 16.97
CA GLY A 25 -9.73 -1.95 15.89
C GLY A 25 -9.13 -2.65 14.66
N ALA A 26 -7.92 -2.26 14.25
CA ALA A 26 -7.21 -2.90 13.15
C ALA A 26 -6.87 -4.38 13.46
N TYR A 27 -6.46 -4.72 14.68
CA TYR A 27 -6.22 -6.09 15.12
C TYR A 27 -7.47 -6.97 14.95
N TYR A 28 -8.63 -6.50 15.37
CA TYR A 28 -9.86 -7.26 15.24
C TYR A 28 -10.34 -7.40 13.80
N LEU A 29 -10.16 -6.35 12.99
CA LEU A 29 -10.40 -6.44 11.55
C LEU A 29 -9.48 -7.49 10.93
N SER A 30 -8.18 -7.47 11.24
CA SER A 30 -7.22 -8.40 10.64
C SER A 30 -7.54 -9.87 10.91
N ILE A 31 -7.99 -10.20 12.14
CA ILE A 31 -8.46 -11.55 12.48
C ILE A 31 -9.67 -11.93 11.63
N GLY A 32 -10.67 -11.05 11.52
CA GLY A 32 -11.88 -11.32 10.74
C GLY A 32 -11.60 -11.45 9.25
N LEU A 33 -10.65 -10.66 8.74
CA LEU A 33 -10.26 -10.65 7.35
C LEU A 33 -9.61 -11.98 6.96
N ARG A 34 -8.74 -12.59 7.79
CA ARG A 34 -8.00 -13.84 7.46
C ARG A 34 -8.86 -14.97 6.89
N GLU A 35 -10.14 -15.02 7.27
CA GLU A 35 -11.08 -16.05 6.85
C GLU A 35 -12.23 -15.51 5.99
N ASN A 36 -12.35 -14.18 5.85
CA ASN A 36 -13.37 -13.58 5.02
C ASN A 36 -12.94 -13.67 3.54
N THR A 37 -13.79 -14.24 2.70
CA THR A 37 -13.50 -14.46 1.26
C THR A 37 -14.27 -13.52 0.34
N THR A 38 -15.09 -12.63 0.88
CA THR A 38 -16.07 -11.86 0.11
C THR A 38 -15.78 -10.36 0.09
N LEU A 39 -15.19 -9.84 1.16
CA LEU A 39 -14.80 -8.45 1.28
C LEU A 39 -13.62 -8.19 0.35
N THR A 40 -13.92 -7.51 -0.75
CA THR A 40 -12.89 -7.09 -1.67
C THR A 40 -12.36 -5.74 -1.28
N LYS A 41 -13.16 -4.81 -0.76
CA LYS A 41 -12.73 -3.44 -0.44
C LYS A 41 -13.00 -3.07 1.02
N LEU A 42 -12.00 -2.56 1.71
CA LEU A 42 -12.12 -1.91 3.02
C LEU A 42 -11.94 -0.38 2.86
N ASP A 43 -12.10 0.49 3.85
CA ASP A 43 -11.51 1.84 3.83
C ASP A 43 -11.20 2.25 5.25
N LEU A 44 -9.93 2.47 5.57
CA LEU A 44 -9.47 2.81 6.91
C LEU A 44 -8.73 4.14 6.94
N ARG A 45 -8.83 4.96 5.87
CA ARG A 45 -8.21 6.29 5.85
C ARG A 45 -8.62 7.14 7.03
N GLN A 46 -7.75 8.07 7.44
CA GLN A 46 -8.06 9.06 8.48
C GLN A 46 -8.50 8.42 9.81
N ASN A 47 -7.96 7.25 10.13
CA ASN A 47 -8.09 6.59 11.43
C ASN A 47 -6.76 6.65 12.21
N ARG A 48 -6.78 6.22 13.47
CA ARG A 48 -5.66 6.28 14.45
C ARG A 48 -5.02 4.91 14.70
N ILE A 49 -5.04 4.09 13.67
CA ILE A 49 -4.59 2.69 13.71
C ILE A 49 -3.13 2.46 14.09
N GLY A 50 -2.20 3.40 13.80
CA GLY A 50 -0.78 3.36 14.18
C GLY A 50 0.01 2.12 13.71
N ASP A 51 1.35 2.18 13.74
CA ASP A 51 2.27 1.16 13.19
C ASP A 51 1.87 -0.29 13.53
N GLU A 52 1.47 -0.51 14.78
CA GLU A 52 0.91 -1.75 15.31
C GLU A 52 -0.29 -2.28 14.50
N GLY A 53 -1.26 -1.41 14.20
CA GLY A 53 -2.44 -1.74 13.41
C GLY A 53 -2.12 -2.09 11.96
N ALA A 54 -1.16 -1.41 11.32
CA ALA A 54 -0.68 -1.82 9.99
C ALA A 54 -0.10 -3.22 10.03
N ARG A 55 0.76 -3.50 11.01
CA ARG A 55 1.41 -4.81 11.11
C ARG A 55 0.39 -5.93 11.24
N HIS A 56 -0.60 -5.77 12.11
CA HIS A 56 -1.70 -6.75 12.24
C HIS A 56 -2.41 -7.01 10.92
N MET A 57 -2.61 -5.97 10.12
CA MET A 57 -3.28 -6.05 8.85
C MET A 57 -2.39 -6.66 7.75
N ALA A 58 -1.12 -6.28 7.69
CA ALA A 58 -0.14 -6.91 6.82
C ALA A 58 -0.03 -8.42 7.08
N ASP A 59 -0.02 -8.83 8.35
CA ASP A 59 0.00 -10.24 8.77
C ASP A 59 -1.28 -11.01 8.41
N SER A 60 -2.36 -10.33 8.00
CA SER A 60 -3.60 -10.97 7.53
C SER A 60 -3.62 -11.23 6.03
N LEU A 61 -2.72 -10.60 5.25
CA LEU A 61 -2.60 -10.75 3.80
C LEU A 61 -2.16 -12.14 3.30
N PRO A 62 -1.24 -12.88 3.95
CA PRO A 62 -0.71 -14.14 3.41
C PRO A 62 -1.75 -15.27 3.33
N VAL A 63 -2.86 -15.14 4.05
CA VAL A 63 -3.86 -16.21 4.25
C VAL A 63 -5.09 -16.03 3.33
N GLN A 64 -5.12 -14.93 2.58
CA GLN A 64 -6.30 -14.48 1.84
C GLN A 64 -6.28 -15.02 0.40
N HIS A 65 -7.31 -15.77 0.01
CA HIS A 65 -7.58 -16.12 -1.40
C HIS A 65 -8.39 -15.03 -2.14
N VAL A 66 -8.36 -13.78 -1.66
CA VAL A 66 -9.38 -12.77 -2.01
C VAL A 66 -8.87 -11.77 -3.06
N PRO A 67 -9.69 -11.34 -4.05
CA PRO A 67 -9.22 -10.48 -5.12
C PRO A 67 -9.11 -8.97 -4.76
N PHE A 68 -8.06 -8.36 -5.33
CA PHE A 68 -7.89 -7.00 -5.85
C PHE A 68 -7.99 -5.75 -4.94
N ASN A 69 -8.93 -5.63 -3.99
CA ASN A 69 -9.21 -4.32 -3.36
C ASN A 69 -8.87 -4.23 -1.86
N MET A 70 -8.42 -5.33 -1.23
CA MET A 70 -8.29 -5.40 0.23
C MET A 70 -6.94 -4.88 0.70
N ILE A 71 -5.87 -5.20 -0.05
CA ILE A 71 -4.51 -4.68 0.15
C ILE A 71 -4.47 -3.13 0.07
N LEU A 72 -5.24 -2.57 -0.85
CA LEU A 72 -5.42 -1.13 -1.16
C LEU A 72 -5.73 -0.26 0.07
N ILE A 73 -6.28 -0.83 1.13
CA ILE A 73 -6.71 -0.11 2.33
C ILE A 73 -5.88 -0.45 3.55
N LEU A 74 -5.31 -1.65 3.58
CA LEU A 74 -4.34 -2.03 4.60
C LEU A 74 -3.02 -1.27 4.45
N MET A 75 -2.73 -0.66 3.30
CA MET A 75 -1.51 0.12 3.09
C MET A 75 -1.70 1.64 3.24
N ARG A 76 -2.94 2.11 3.43
CA ARG A 76 -3.24 3.44 4.03
C ARG A 76 -2.89 3.50 5.52
N LEU A 77 -2.41 2.38 6.07
CA LEU A 77 -2.18 2.22 7.47
C LEU A 77 -0.80 2.77 7.87
N CYS A 78 -0.83 3.85 8.66
CA CYS A 78 0.13 4.23 9.71
C CYS A 78 0.85 5.55 9.57
N PHE A 79 0.11 6.65 9.43
CA PHE A 79 0.68 7.94 9.82
C PHE A 79 -0.25 8.64 10.79
N ASP A 80 0.00 8.40 12.07
CA ASP A 80 -0.26 9.44 13.06
C ASP A 80 0.41 10.72 12.52
N VAL A 81 -0.34 11.82 12.60
CA VAL A 81 -0.01 13.12 12.03
C VAL A 81 1.32 13.67 12.59
N ASN A 82 1.93 12.99 13.57
CA ASN A 82 3.11 13.45 14.30
C ASN A 82 4.32 12.49 14.35
N ARG A 83 4.30 11.32 13.70
CA ARG A 83 5.49 10.44 13.71
C ARG A 83 5.96 10.04 12.31
N ARG A 84 7.28 10.10 12.13
CA ARG A 84 8.01 9.54 10.98
C ARG A 84 7.78 8.04 10.96
N VAL A 85 7.75 7.47 9.76
CA VAL A 85 7.72 6.01 9.54
C VAL A 85 8.90 5.41 10.30
N SER A 86 8.64 4.52 11.25
CA SER A 86 9.73 3.79 11.89
C SER A 86 10.31 2.82 10.87
N LEU A 87 11.64 2.77 10.73
CA LEU A 87 12.34 1.81 9.87
C LEU A 87 11.98 0.34 10.19
N GLU A 88 11.31 0.09 11.32
CA GLU A 88 10.81 -1.21 11.77
C GLU A 88 9.61 -1.73 10.96
N LEU A 89 8.84 -0.87 10.29
CA LEU A 89 7.72 -1.29 9.43
C LEU A 89 8.14 -1.76 8.03
N THR A 90 9.40 -1.53 7.67
CA THR A 90 9.91 -1.83 6.33
C THR A 90 9.86 -3.33 5.99
N PRO A 91 10.33 -4.26 6.87
CA PRO A 91 10.32 -5.68 6.54
C PRO A 91 8.90 -6.28 6.36
N PRO A 92 7.90 -5.95 7.21
CA PRO A 92 6.52 -6.38 6.98
C PRO A 92 5.92 -5.85 5.67
N LEU A 93 6.21 -4.60 5.30
CA LEU A 93 5.72 -4.00 4.06
C LEU A 93 6.29 -4.71 2.81
N ILE A 94 7.61 -4.93 2.79
CA ILE A 94 8.30 -5.64 1.71
C ILE A 94 7.76 -7.08 1.59
N THR A 95 7.61 -7.77 2.73
CA THR A 95 7.07 -9.13 2.76
C THR A 95 5.65 -9.18 2.23
N ALA A 96 4.80 -8.22 2.63
CA ALA A 96 3.43 -8.12 2.15
C ALA A 96 3.39 -7.94 0.63
N ILE A 97 4.19 -7.03 0.06
CA ILE A 97 4.25 -6.75 -1.39
C ILE A 97 4.72 -7.97 -2.18
N HIS A 98 5.74 -8.68 -1.71
CA HIS A 98 6.24 -9.90 -2.36
C HIS A 98 5.20 -11.03 -2.39
N GLN A 99 4.31 -11.07 -1.41
CA GLN A 99 3.30 -12.12 -1.30
C GLN A 99 2.04 -11.85 -2.11
N ILE A 100 1.94 -10.68 -2.76
CA ILE A 100 0.81 -10.34 -3.62
C ILE A 100 0.89 -11.16 -4.92
N LYS A 101 0.09 -12.23 -4.99
CA LYS A 101 0.06 -13.17 -6.13
C LYS A 101 -1.00 -12.86 -7.18
N THR A 102 -1.90 -11.92 -6.92
CA THR A 102 -2.97 -11.53 -7.83
C THR A 102 -2.69 -10.15 -8.39
N ALA A 103 -3.12 -9.93 -9.62
CA ALA A 103 -3.11 -8.59 -10.19
C ALA A 103 -3.76 -7.61 -9.20
N THR A 104 -3.16 -6.44 -8.95
CA THR A 104 -3.59 -5.60 -7.81
C THR A 104 -3.47 -4.11 -8.05
N VAL A 105 -4.28 -3.35 -7.31
CA VAL A 105 -4.10 -1.91 -7.09
C VAL A 105 -3.57 -1.71 -5.67
N LEU A 106 -2.65 -0.76 -5.51
CA LEU A 106 -2.03 -0.37 -4.25
C LEU A 106 -2.13 1.14 -4.07
N ASP A 107 -2.81 1.59 -3.04
CA ASP A 107 -2.86 3.00 -2.65
C ASP A 107 -2.05 3.27 -1.38
N LEU A 108 -0.94 3.96 -1.59
CA LEU A 108 0.01 4.51 -0.61
C LEU A 108 -0.05 6.04 -0.60
N SER A 109 -1.15 6.65 -1.06
CA SER A 109 -1.28 8.10 -1.06
C SER A 109 -1.44 8.66 0.36
N ASN A 110 -0.83 9.82 0.60
CA ASN A 110 -0.81 10.47 1.91
C ASN A 110 -0.21 9.57 3.01
N SER A 111 0.83 8.82 2.65
CA SER A 111 1.55 7.89 3.52
C SER A 111 2.95 8.41 3.90
N ARG A 112 3.20 9.72 3.78
CA ARG A 112 4.51 10.35 4.08
C ARG A 112 5.70 9.56 3.52
N MET A 113 5.53 8.96 2.34
CA MET A 113 6.58 8.19 1.68
C MET A 113 7.74 9.16 1.38
N SER A 114 8.82 9.02 2.14
CA SER A 114 10.07 9.76 1.94
C SER A 114 10.92 9.04 0.90
N ASN A 115 11.97 9.70 0.39
CA ASN A 115 12.90 9.08 -0.55
C ASN A 115 13.45 7.73 -0.06
N GLN A 116 13.79 7.63 1.24
CA GLN A 116 14.31 6.39 1.84
C GLN A 116 13.30 5.25 1.81
N LEU A 117 12.01 5.55 1.99
CA LEU A 117 10.98 4.53 1.92
C LEU A 117 10.67 4.13 0.49
N ILE A 118 10.78 5.06 -0.44
CA ILE A 118 10.63 4.75 -1.86
C ILE A 118 11.77 3.86 -2.35
N GLU A 119 13.01 4.08 -1.89
CA GLU A 119 14.14 3.17 -2.14
C GLU A 119 13.86 1.76 -1.63
N LEU A 120 13.35 1.62 -0.41
CA LEU A 120 13.03 0.31 0.15
C LEU A 120 11.83 -0.35 -0.56
N PHE A 121 10.85 0.45 -0.92
CA PHE A 121 9.67 0.02 -1.66
C PHE A 121 10.02 -0.40 -3.09
N SER A 122 10.96 0.27 -3.76
CA SER A 122 11.41 -0.08 -5.11
C SER A 122 12.05 -1.47 -5.13
N ILE A 123 12.86 -1.80 -4.12
CA ILE A 123 13.45 -3.14 -3.95
C ILE A 123 12.36 -4.22 -3.85
N ALA A 124 11.27 -3.95 -3.12
CA ALA A 124 10.14 -4.89 -3.04
C ALA A 124 9.40 -5.06 -4.38
N MET A 125 9.32 -3.98 -5.16
CA MET A 125 8.62 -4.00 -6.44
C MET A 125 9.40 -4.71 -7.54
N GLU A 126 10.73 -4.82 -7.47
CA GLU A 126 11.54 -5.53 -8.48
C GLU A 126 11.13 -7.00 -8.66
N LYS A 127 10.58 -7.63 -7.61
CA LYS A 127 10.09 -9.01 -7.65
C LYS A 127 8.58 -9.10 -7.82
N ASN A 128 7.86 -7.99 -7.77
CA ASN A 128 6.42 -7.97 -7.93
C ASN A 128 6.06 -7.87 -9.42
N SER A 129 5.38 -8.90 -9.92
CA SER A 129 4.89 -9.00 -11.30
C SER A 129 3.36 -8.99 -11.37
N THR A 130 2.71 -8.37 -10.38
CA THR A 130 1.25 -8.42 -10.25
C THR A 130 0.63 -7.04 -10.07
N LEU A 131 1.36 -6.04 -9.58
CA LEU A 131 0.81 -4.71 -9.38
C LEU A 131 0.50 -4.05 -10.73
N ILE A 132 -0.75 -3.60 -10.89
CA ILE A 132 -1.29 -2.93 -12.07
C ILE A 132 -1.52 -1.44 -11.81
N ASP A 133 -1.90 -1.05 -10.60
CA ASP A 133 -2.16 0.35 -10.25
C ASP A 133 -1.47 0.69 -8.93
N LEU A 134 -0.68 1.75 -8.94
CA LEU A 134 0.06 2.25 -7.80
C LEU A 134 -0.25 3.74 -7.60
N ASN A 135 -0.91 4.06 -6.49
CA ASN A 135 -1.15 5.43 -6.08
C ASN A 135 -0.18 5.84 -4.96
N LEU A 136 0.71 6.78 -5.28
CA LEU A 136 1.69 7.38 -4.38
C LEU A 136 1.44 8.89 -4.20
N ALA A 137 0.23 9.36 -4.47
CA ALA A 137 -0.07 10.78 -4.41
C ALA A 137 0.06 11.37 -2.99
N THR A 138 0.26 12.69 -2.88
CA THR A 138 0.29 13.40 -1.59
C THR A 138 1.37 12.85 -0.64
N ASN A 139 2.56 12.56 -1.16
CA ASN A 139 3.70 12.10 -0.37
C ASN A 139 4.85 13.13 -0.43
N GLU A 140 6.03 12.76 0.07
CA GLU A 140 7.21 13.63 0.11
C GLU A 140 8.29 13.17 -0.87
N ILE A 141 7.89 12.50 -1.95
CA ILE A 141 8.79 11.97 -2.98
C ILE A 141 9.39 13.15 -3.74
N SER A 142 10.70 13.29 -3.70
CA SER A 142 11.44 14.30 -4.47
C SER A 142 12.06 13.71 -5.73
N ASP A 143 12.76 14.52 -6.53
CA ASP A 143 13.52 14.06 -7.69
C ASP A 143 14.50 12.92 -7.38
N ASN A 144 15.17 12.97 -6.21
CA ASN A 144 16.04 11.88 -5.76
C ASN A 144 15.24 10.63 -5.36
N GLY A 145 14.04 10.80 -4.81
CA GLY A 145 13.18 9.69 -4.41
C GLY A 145 12.59 8.96 -5.61
N ILE A 146 12.15 9.70 -6.62
CA ILE A 146 11.53 9.09 -7.80
C ILE A 146 12.54 8.30 -8.64
N MET A 147 13.83 8.67 -8.59
CA MET A 147 14.91 7.93 -9.25
C MET A 147 14.86 6.42 -8.94
N TYR A 148 14.61 6.04 -7.69
CA TYR A 148 14.52 4.63 -7.30
C TYR A 148 13.36 3.88 -7.96
N LEU A 149 12.21 4.54 -8.17
CA LEU A 149 11.09 3.94 -8.90
C LEU A 149 11.35 3.87 -10.40
N THR A 150 12.18 4.76 -10.95
CA THR A 150 12.45 4.76 -12.39
C THR A 150 13.15 3.48 -12.85
N ASP A 151 14.00 2.87 -12.02
CA ASP A 151 14.63 1.58 -12.34
C ASP A 151 13.64 0.41 -12.29
N VAL A 152 12.70 0.44 -11.35
CA VAL A 152 11.58 -0.51 -11.30
C VAL A 152 10.72 -0.38 -12.55
N LEU A 153 10.36 0.84 -12.95
CA LEU A 153 9.53 1.09 -14.13
C LEU A 153 10.17 0.56 -15.43
N LYS A 154 11.50 0.62 -15.57
CA LYS A 154 12.17 0.09 -16.77
C LYS A 154 11.97 -1.42 -16.97
N SER A 155 11.78 -2.18 -15.89
CA SER A 155 11.69 -3.64 -15.92
C SER A 155 10.30 -4.18 -15.60
N ASN A 156 9.44 -3.40 -14.94
CA ASN A 156 8.09 -3.82 -14.57
C ASN A 156 7.15 -3.82 -15.78
N GLN A 157 6.56 -4.97 -16.10
CA GLN A 157 5.67 -5.13 -17.26
C GLN A 157 4.18 -5.17 -16.90
N THR A 158 3.83 -4.96 -15.63
CA THR A 158 2.45 -5.13 -15.16
C THR A 158 1.78 -3.84 -14.74
N LEU A 159 2.56 -2.86 -14.28
CA LEU A 159 2.05 -1.58 -13.81
C LEU A 159 1.53 -0.75 -14.98
N GLN A 160 0.24 -0.44 -14.95
CA GLN A 160 -0.47 0.32 -15.97
C GLN A 160 -0.86 1.72 -15.47
N ILE A 161 -1.08 1.88 -14.17
CA ILE A 161 -1.49 3.15 -13.55
C ILE A 161 -0.50 3.51 -12.47
N LEU A 162 0.10 4.70 -12.58
CA LEU A 162 0.98 5.26 -11.55
C LEU A 162 0.54 6.70 -11.24
N ASN A 163 0.02 6.92 -10.03
CA ASN A 163 -0.39 8.25 -9.57
C ASN A 163 0.65 8.86 -8.63
N LEU A 164 1.34 9.91 -9.09
CA LEU A 164 2.37 10.64 -8.33
C LEU A 164 1.94 12.07 -7.96
N ALA A 165 0.65 12.40 -8.06
CA ALA A 165 0.17 13.76 -7.82
C ALA A 165 0.55 14.29 -6.43
N LYS A 166 0.73 15.61 -6.27
CA LYS A 166 1.05 16.24 -4.97
C LYS A 166 2.30 15.66 -4.27
N ASN A 167 3.35 15.39 -5.03
CA ASN A 167 4.71 15.10 -4.53
C ASN A 167 5.63 16.30 -4.75
N ARG A 168 6.93 16.16 -4.48
CA ARG A 168 7.98 17.17 -4.70
C ARG A 168 8.84 16.84 -5.92
N ILE A 169 8.21 16.28 -6.96
CA ILE A 169 8.83 15.92 -8.24
C ILE A 169 8.80 17.16 -9.13
N CYS A 170 9.97 17.63 -9.55
CA CYS A 170 10.19 18.80 -10.38
C CYS A 170 10.77 18.37 -11.75
N ASP A 171 11.49 19.27 -12.42
CA ASP A 171 11.98 19.06 -13.79
C ASP A 171 12.94 17.86 -13.90
N GLU A 172 13.88 17.70 -12.95
CA GLU A 172 14.83 16.58 -12.97
C GLU A 172 14.15 15.23 -12.72
N GLY A 173 13.22 15.17 -11.76
CA GLY A 173 12.45 13.96 -11.51
C GLY A 173 11.56 13.58 -12.69
N THR A 174 10.99 14.58 -13.37
CA THR A 174 10.23 14.37 -14.60
C THR A 174 11.11 13.84 -15.73
N ARG A 175 12.36 14.31 -15.84
CA ARG A 175 13.33 13.78 -16.79
C ARG A 175 13.64 12.30 -16.53
N TYR A 176 13.87 11.91 -15.27
CA TYR A 176 14.09 10.50 -14.91
C TYR A 176 12.89 9.62 -15.30
N LEU A 177 11.66 10.08 -15.03
CA LEU A 177 10.45 9.36 -15.41
C LEU A 177 10.33 9.21 -16.92
N ALA A 178 10.55 10.28 -17.68
CA ALA A 178 10.49 10.25 -19.14
C ALA A 178 11.50 9.25 -19.74
N ASP A 179 12.72 9.16 -19.18
CA ASP A 179 13.74 8.24 -19.66
C ASP A 179 13.40 6.77 -19.32
N ALA A 180 12.81 6.51 -18.15
CA ALA A 180 12.36 5.16 -17.81
C ALA A 180 11.16 4.70 -18.64
N LEU A 181 10.18 5.57 -18.86
CA LEU A 181 8.97 5.25 -19.61
C LEU A 181 9.22 5.00 -21.10
N LYS A 182 10.32 5.50 -21.68
CA LYS A 182 10.74 5.14 -23.04
C LYS A 182 11.16 3.67 -23.17
N ILE A 183 11.66 3.08 -22.07
CA ILE A 183 12.16 1.70 -22.01
C ILE A 183 11.03 0.74 -21.60
N ASN A 184 10.09 1.23 -20.78
CA ASN A 184 8.93 0.48 -20.35
C ASN A 184 7.96 0.24 -21.54
N THR A 185 7.85 -1.02 -21.98
CA THR A 185 7.01 -1.45 -23.12
C THR A 185 6.00 -2.51 -22.71
#